data_AF-A0A2K2TWB5-F1
#
_entry.id   AF-A0A2K2TWB5-F1
#
_cell.length_a   1.000
_cell.length_b   1.000
_cell.length_c   1.000
_cell.angle_alpha   90.00
_cell.angle_beta   90.00
_cell.angle_gamma   90.00
#
_symmetry.space_group_name_H-M   'P 1'
#
loop_
_entity.id
_entity.type
_entity.pdbx_description
1 polymer ?
#
loop_
_entity_poly.entity_id
_entity_poly.type
_entity_poly.pdbx_seq_one_letter_code
_entity_poly.pdbx_strand_id
1 'polypeptide(L)' 'MDRKEEHAAVLQAAQARAAKQHYILNGPPPDSWSSRMPAYCYTVLCPVLELRKVLVKRGGDADGADQKAGYEAERL' A
#
# COMPACT_ATOMS: atom_id res chain seq x y z
N MET A 1 27.91 25.73 22.34
CA MET A 1 26.49 25.55 22.66
C MET A 1 26.39 25.36 24.16
N ASP A 2 25.43 26.00 24.81
CA ASP A 2 25.24 25.86 26.25
C ASP A 2 24.70 24.45 26.54
N ARG A 3 25.19 23.79 27.60
CA ARG A 3 24.78 22.42 27.96
C ARG A 3 23.26 22.30 28.15
N LYS A 4 22.61 23.40 28.54
CA LYS A 4 21.14 23.47 28.65
C LYS A 4 20.46 23.44 27.29
N GLU A 5 21.03 24.10 26.29
CA GLU A 5 20.52 24.12 24.91
C GLU A 5 20.63 22.74 24.27
N GLU A 6 21.75 22.04 24.48
CA GLU A 6 21.94 20.66 24.00
C GLU A 6 20.90 19.71 24.59
N HIS A 7 20.66 19.81 25.91
CA HIS A 7 19.66 18.99 26.59
C HIS A 7 18.24 19.30 26.10
N ALA A 8 17.91 20.58 25.90
CA ALA A 8 16.62 20.98 25.35
C ALA A 8 16.41 20.42 23.94
N ALA A 9 17.44 20.46 23.08
CA ALA A 9 17.37 19.90 21.73
C ALA A 9 17.12 18.38 21.73
N VAL A 10 17.77 17.63 22.64
CA VAL A 10 17.56 16.18 22.79
C VAL A 10 16.12 15.88 23.22
N LEU A 11 15.59 16.63 24.19
CA LEU A 11 14.21 16.45 24.66
C LEU A 11 13.19 16.75 23.56
N GLN A 12 13.38 17.83 22.79
CA GLN A 12 12.51 18.16 21.66
C GLN A 12 12.56 17.07 20.59
N ALA A 13 13.74 16.54 20.27
CA ALA A 13 13.88 15.45 19.31
C ALA A 13 13.17 14.16 19.79
N ALA A 14 13.27 13.84 21.09
CA ALA A 14 12.57 12.71 21.68
C ALA A 14 11.05 12.88 21.61
N GLN A 15 10.54 14.06 21.96
CA GLN A 15 9.11 14.39 21.86
C GLN A 15 8.60 14.31 20.42
N ALA A 16 9.36 14.85 19.46
CA ALA A 16 9.00 14.78 18.04
C ALA A 16 8.93 13.33 17.54
N ARG A 17 9.82 12.45 18.00
CA ARG A 17 9.76 11.00 17.69
C ARG A 17 8.53 10.34 18.31
N ALA A 18 8.24 10.62 19.58
CA ALA A 18 7.07 10.07 20.27
C ALA A 18 5.75 10.51 19.61
N ALA A 19 5.63 11.78 19.23
CA ALA A 19 4.47 12.30 18.52
C ALA A 19 4.26 11.60 17.16
N LYS A 20 5.34 11.36 16.41
CA LYS A 20 5.27 10.62 15.14
C LYS A 20 4.85 9.17 15.34
N GLN A 21 5.37 8.49 16.36
CA GLN A 21 4.97 7.12 16.69
C GLN A 21 3.48 7.04 17.05
N HIS A 22 2.99 7.97 17.87
CA HIS A 22 1.59 8.06 18.22
C HIS A 22 0.70 8.27 16.98
N TYR A 23 1.14 9.11 16.03
CA TYR A 23 0.43 9.31 14.76
C TYR A 23 0.44 8.06 13.86
N ILE A 24 1.54 7.31 13.81
CA ILE A 24 1.60 6.06 13.02
C ILE A 24 0.62 5.01 13.56
N LEU A 25 0.49 4.91 14.89
CA LEU A 25 -0.36 3.90 15.52
C LEU A 25 -1.85 4.29 15.54
N ASN A 26 -2.15 5.57 15.80
CA ASN A 26 -3.52 6.04 16.05
C ASN A 26 -4.06 6.96 14.95
N GLY A 27 -3.23 7.33 13.99
CA GLY A 27 -3.62 8.17 12.87
C GLY A 27 -4.56 7.45 11.91
N PRO A 28 -5.19 8.20 10.99
CA PRO A 28 -5.97 7.60 9.93
C PRO A 28 -5.07 6.69 9.07
N PRO A 29 -5.63 5.61 8.49
CA PRO A 29 -4.89 4.79 7.55
C PRO A 29 -4.37 5.66 6.39
N PRO A 30 -3.17 5.35 5.86
CA PRO A 30 -2.60 6.15 4.79
C PRO A 30 -3.51 6.13 3.56
N ASP A 31 -3.62 7.26 2.86
CA ASP A 31 -4.42 7.35 1.63
C ASP A 31 -3.67 6.77 0.41
N SER A 32 -3.09 5.59 0.57
CA SER A 32 -2.38 4.87 -0.48
C SER A 32 -3.31 3.87 -1.17
N TRP A 33 -3.01 3.54 -2.43
CA TRP A 33 -3.74 2.50 -3.17
C TRP A 33 -3.74 1.16 -2.43
N SER A 34 -2.60 0.76 -1.86
CA SER A 34 -2.45 -0.50 -1.12
C SER A 34 -3.20 -0.50 0.22
N SER A 35 -3.44 0.66 0.84
CA SER A 35 -4.26 0.74 2.06
C SER A 35 -5.75 0.69 1.76
N ARG A 36 -6.17 1.14 0.56
CA ARG A 36 -7.57 1.13 0.13
C ARG A 36 -7.99 -0.17 -0.55
N MET A 37 -7.06 -0.86 -1.20
CA MET A 37 -7.35 -2.07 -1.97
C MET A 37 -7.07 -3.35 -1.20
N PRO A 38 -7.83 -4.44 -1.46
CA PRO A 38 -7.52 -5.75 -0.92
C PRO A 38 -6.19 -6.28 -1.50
N ALA A 39 -5.47 -7.07 -0.71
CA ALA A 39 -4.15 -7.61 -1.07
C ALA A 39 -4.14 -8.41 -2.39
N TYR A 40 -5.28 -9.00 -2.74
CA TYR A 40 -5.48 -9.86 -3.88
C TYR A 40 -6.40 -9.22 -4.94
N CYS A 41 -6.46 -7.88 -4.96
CA CYS A 41 -7.02 -7.13 -6.09
C CYS A 41 -6.41 -7.59 -7.42
N TYR A 42 -7.20 -7.58 -8.48
CA TYR A 42 -6.84 -8.05 -9.83
C TYR A 42 -6.53 -9.54 -9.95
N THR A 43 -6.76 -10.33 -8.90
CA THR A 43 -6.64 -11.80 -8.93
C THR A 43 -8.00 -12.46 -8.79
N VAL A 44 -8.11 -13.73 -9.22
CA VAL A 44 -9.32 -14.54 -9.06
C VAL A 44 -9.72 -14.76 -7.60
N LEU A 45 -8.81 -14.55 -6.64
CA LEU A 45 -9.12 -14.68 -5.23
C LEU A 45 -9.89 -13.47 -4.69
N CYS A 46 -9.95 -12.31 -5.40
CA CYS A 46 -10.52 -11.05 -4.88
C CYS A 46 -11.99 -11.22 -4.46
N PRO A 47 -12.46 -10.84 -3.26
CA PRO A 47 -13.86 -11.11 -2.93
C PRO A 47 -14.78 -10.17 -3.73
N VAL A 48 -14.25 -9.05 -4.23
CA VAL A 48 -14.94 -8.04 -5.02
C VAL A 48 -14.71 -8.33 -6.50
N LEU A 49 -15.75 -8.81 -7.19
CA LEU A 49 -15.68 -9.22 -8.61
C LEU A 49 -15.24 -8.08 -9.54
N GLU A 50 -15.70 -6.86 -9.30
CA GLU A 50 -15.33 -5.68 -10.10
C GLU A 50 -13.83 -5.37 -10.04
N LEU A 51 -13.16 -5.72 -8.94
CA LEU A 51 -11.73 -5.55 -8.77
C LEU A 51 -10.90 -6.72 -9.35
N ARG A 52 -11.54 -7.81 -9.80
CA ARG A 52 -10.83 -8.95 -10.44
C ARG A 52 -10.45 -8.67 -11.89
N LYS A 53 -11.05 -7.66 -12.52
CA LYS A 53 -10.76 -7.31 -13.91
C LYS A 53 -9.29 -6.92 -14.00
N VAL A 54 -8.50 -7.77 -14.64
CA VAL A 54 -7.11 -7.49 -14.99
C VAL A 54 -7.07 -6.09 -15.57
N LEU A 55 -6.13 -5.26 -15.09
CA LEU A 55 -5.85 -3.96 -15.68
C LEU A 55 -5.43 -4.21 -17.13
N VAL A 56 -6.40 -4.33 -18.04
CA VAL A 56 -6.15 -4.25 -19.48
C VAL A 56 -5.69 -2.83 -19.69
N LYS A 57 -4.37 -2.67 -19.70
CA LYS A 57 -3.66 -1.43 -19.92
C LYS A 57 -4.33 -0.72 -21.10
N ARG A 58 -4.95 0.41 -20.83
CA ARG A 58 -5.37 1.33 -21.88
C ARG A 58 -4.11 2.06 -22.33
N GLY A 59 -3.41 1.48 -23.30
CA GLY A 59 -2.29 2.08 -24.03
C GLY A 59 -0.92 1.94 -23.35
N GLY A 60 0.02 1.35 -24.08
CA GLY A 60 1.43 1.26 -23.70
C GLY A 60 2.03 0.01 -24.33
N ASP A 61 2.53 0.19 -25.55
CA ASP A 61 3.23 -0.79 -26.38
C ASP A 61 4.19 -1.64 -25.54
N ALA A 62 3.83 -2.90 -25.35
CA ALA A 62 4.72 -3.91 -24.80
C ALA A 62 4.35 -5.22 -25.47
N ASP A 63 5.10 -5.51 -26.53
CA ASP A 63 5.18 -6.82 -27.16
C ASP A 63 5.36 -7.93 -26.12
N GLY A 64 4.51 -8.95 -26.22
CA GLY A 64 4.78 -10.30 -25.72
C GLY A 64 4.45 -10.57 -24.25
N ALA A 65 3.28 -11.18 -24.00
CA ALA A 65 3.20 -12.48 -23.32
C ALA A 65 1.73 -12.93 -23.18
N ASP A 66 1.38 -13.92 -24.00
CA ASP A 66 0.44 -15.01 -23.75
C ASP A 66 -0.38 -14.96 -22.43
N GLN A 67 -1.67 -14.62 -22.55
CA GLN A 67 -2.70 -14.96 -21.56
C GLN A 67 -3.73 -15.88 -22.22
N LYS A 68 -3.33 -17.13 -22.42
CA LYS A 68 -4.18 -18.24 -22.91
C LYS A 68 -4.10 -19.43 -21.96
N ALA A 69 -4.40 -19.25 -20.67
CA ALA A 69 -4.75 -20.38 -19.80
C ALA A 69 -5.41 -19.87 -18.52
N GLY A 70 -6.66 -20.24 -18.27
CA GLY A 70 -7.27 -20.00 -16.96
C GLY A 70 -8.79 -20.02 -16.89
N TYR A 71 -9.51 -20.20 -18.01
CA TYR A 71 -10.98 -20.23 -18.00
C TYR A 71 -11.60 -21.60 -18.33
N GLU A 72 -10.81 -22.65 -18.54
CA GLU A 72 -11.28 -24.02 -18.77
C GLU A 72 -10.62 -24.99 -17.78
N ALA A 73 -10.91 -24.85 -16.49
CA ALA A 73 -10.53 -25.85 -15.49
C ALA A 73 -11.51 -26.01 -14.31
N GLU A 74 -12.61 -25.24 -14.25
CA GLU A 74 -13.62 -25.34 -13.17
C GLU A 74 -14.99 -25.75 -13.70
N ARG A 75 -14.99 -26.65 -14.69
CA ARG A 75 -16.20 -27.31 -15.20
C ARG A 75 -15.99 -28.82 -15.29
N LEU A 76 -15.74 -29.44 -14.15
CA LEU A 76 -15.96 -30.87 -13.89
C LEU A 76 -16.60 -31.02 -12.51
#